data_AF-A0A813GHU5-F1
#
_entry.id   AF-A0A813GHU5-F1
#
_cell.length_a   1.000
_cell.length_b   1.000
_cell.length_c   1.000
_cell.angle_alpha   90.00
_cell.angle_beta   90.00
_cell.angle_gamma   90.00
#
_symmetry.space_group_name_H-M   'P 1'
#
loop_
_entity.id
_entity.type
_entity.pdbx_description
1 polymer ?
#
loop_
_entity_poly.entity_id
_entity_poly.type
_entity_poly.pdbx_seq_one_letter_code
_entity_poly.pdbx_strand_id
1 'polypeptide(L)'
;MISGQLAEDLVRPVNEGSHPLPELADRYDLRDLVDQYFDKLIQRETLTAKISARVLELALLCNANSSRDLAAAFLATHPTPTLQKDPPGAFFTLTPEAASVVLSRDDLRVSPVARFHEREVLRLVDLWVEKNASQVEKAGLLVKAVRLELFSLSDLTSFQHELGSLQL
;
A
#
# COMPACT_ATOMS: atom_id res chain seq x y z
N MET A 1 -26.36 -3.74 -30.76
CA MET A 1 -25.35 -2.92 -30.06
C MET A 1 -24.97 -3.68 -28.81
N ILE A 2 -23.79 -4.30 -28.79
CA ILE A 2 -23.22 -4.86 -27.57
C ILE A 2 -22.76 -3.63 -26.80
N SER A 3 -23.37 -3.33 -25.65
CA SER A 3 -22.92 -2.22 -24.80
C SER A 3 -21.44 -2.46 -24.51
N GLY A 4 -20.55 -1.53 -24.89
CA GLY A 4 -19.11 -1.63 -24.63
C GLY A 4 -18.72 -1.54 -23.16
N GLN A 5 -19.62 -1.91 -22.25
CA GLN A 5 -19.43 -1.94 -20.82
C GLN A 5 -19.06 -3.36 -20.38
N LEU A 6 -18.08 -3.44 -19.50
CA LEU A 6 -17.69 -4.71 -18.90
C LEU A 6 -18.87 -5.34 -18.11
N ALA A 7 -19.16 -6.61 -18.36
CA ALA A 7 -20.16 -7.34 -17.60
C ALA A 7 -19.61 -7.71 -16.20
N GLU A 8 -20.44 -7.62 -15.16
CA GLU A 8 -20.00 -7.81 -13.75
C GLU A 8 -19.59 -9.25 -13.44
N ASP A 9 -20.16 -10.22 -14.15
CA ASP A 9 -19.84 -11.64 -14.05
C ASP A 9 -18.43 -11.99 -14.53
N LEU A 10 -17.82 -11.12 -15.35
CA LEU A 10 -16.43 -11.24 -15.80
C LEU A 10 -15.43 -10.71 -14.75
N VAL A 11 -15.89 -10.03 -13.72
CA VAL A 11 -15.06 -9.54 -12.62
C VAL A 11 -14.94 -10.63 -11.58
N ARG A 12 -13.70 -11.03 -11.29
CA ARG A 12 -13.41 -12.08 -10.30
C ARG A 12 -13.37 -11.47 -8.90
N PRO A 13 -13.73 -12.24 -7.85
CA PRO A 13 -13.53 -11.82 -6.47
C PRO A 13 -12.08 -11.38 -6.20
N VAL A 14 -11.88 -10.38 -5.34
CA VAL A 14 -10.56 -9.77 -5.07
C VAL A 14 -9.55 -10.77 -4.51
N ASN A 15 -10.04 -11.78 -3.79
CA ASN A 15 -9.22 -12.79 -3.12
C ASN A 15 -8.76 -13.89 -4.08
N GLU A 16 -9.19 -13.87 -5.34
CA GLU A 16 -8.65 -14.81 -6.33
C GLU A 16 -7.18 -14.50 -6.64
N GLY A 17 -6.41 -15.56 -6.89
CA GLY A 17 -4.98 -15.45 -7.15
C GLY A 17 -4.64 -14.86 -8.51
N SER A 18 -5.59 -14.83 -9.45
CA SER A 18 -5.36 -14.41 -10.84
C SER A 18 -6.53 -13.60 -11.38
N HIS A 19 -6.20 -12.46 -11.99
CA HIS A 19 -7.14 -11.55 -12.64
C HIS A 19 -6.71 -11.38 -14.11
N PRO A 20 -6.97 -12.37 -14.97
CA PRO A 20 -6.42 -12.40 -16.32
C PRO A 20 -6.95 -11.28 -17.22
N LEU A 21 -8.13 -10.73 -16.91
CA LEU A 21 -8.74 -9.68 -17.71
C LEU A 21 -8.00 -8.33 -17.58
N PRO A 22 -7.75 -7.77 -16.38
CA PRO A 22 -6.95 -6.56 -16.26
C PRO A 22 -5.49 -6.78 -16.68
N GLU A 23 -4.91 -7.97 -16.46
CA GLU A 23 -3.56 -8.31 -16.96
C GLU A 23 -3.49 -8.27 -18.50
N LEU A 24 -4.48 -8.86 -19.18
CA LEU A 24 -4.59 -8.80 -20.63
C LEU A 24 -4.83 -7.35 -21.09
N ALA A 25 -5.72 -6.63 -20.44
CA ALA A 25 -6.04 -5.24 -20.78
C ALA A 25 -4.81 -4.33 -20.67
N ASP A 26 -4.02 -4.45 -19.59
CA ASP A 26 -2.78 -3.71 -19.43
C ASP A 26 -1.76 -4.05 -20.54
N ARG A 27 -1.62 -5.35 -20.88
CA ARG A 27 -0.70 -5.81 -21.94
C ARG A 27 -0.99 -5.21 -23.31
N TYR A 28 -2.25 -4.93 -23.62
CA TYR A 28 -2.68 -4.32 -24.88
C TYR A 28 -3.03 -2.83 -24.74
N ASP A 29 -2.63 -2.20 -23.64
CA ASP A 29 -2.87 -0.79 -23.33
C ASP A 29 -4.35 -0.36 -23.37
N LEU A 30 -5.25 -1.26 -23.00
CA LEU A 30 -6.69 -1.04 -22.88
C LEU A 30 -7.03 -0.42 -21.52
N ARG A 31 -6.54 0.80 -21.27
CA ARG A 31 -6.64 1.48 -19.96
C ARG A 31 -8.08 1.62 -19.45
N ASP A 32 -9.01 1.98 -20.33
CA ASP A 32 -10.44 2.09 -19.97
C ASP A 32 -11.02 0.76 -19.44
N LEU A 33 -10.53 -0.38 -19.94
CA LEU A 33 -10.99 -1.70 -19.50
C LEU A 33 -10.38 -2.08 -18.15
N VAL A 34 -9.12 -1.70 -17.90
CA VAL A 34 -8.49 -1.85 -16.58
C VAL A 34 -9.29 -1.06 -15.55
N ASP A 35 -9.56 0.21 -15.82
CA ASP A 35 -10.30 1.08 -14.89
C ASP A 35 -11.72 0.56 -14.64
N GLN A 36 -12.46 0.19 -15.69
CA GLN A 36 -13.80 -0.41 -15.56
C GLN A 36 -13.79 -1.71 -14.74
N TYR A 37 -12.73 -2.52 -14.86
CA TYR A 37 -12.59 -3.75 -14.09
C TYR A 37 -12.47 -3.47 -12.60
N PHE A 38 -11.57 -2.55 -12.22
CA PHE A 38 -11.37 -2.21 -10.82
C PHE A 38 -12.54 -1.45 -10.23
N ASP A 39 -13.21 -0.58 -10.99
CA ASP A 39 -14.43 0.08 -10.54
C ASP A 39 -15.50 -0.93 -10.16
N LYS A 40 -15.72 -1.95 -11.00
CA LYS A 40 -16.68 -3.03 -10.71
C LYS A 40 -16.23 -3.92 -9.57
N LEU A 41 -14.93 -4.20 -9.46
CA LEU A 41 -14.35 -4.97 -8.35
C LEU A 41 -14.62 -4.27 -7.00
N ILE A 42 -14.39 -2.96 -6.96
CA ILE A 42 -14.62 -2.12 -5.78
C ILE A 42 -16.12 -1.93 -5.50
N GLN A 43 -16.97 -1.87 -6.52
CA GLN A 43 -18.43 -1.80 -6.33
C GLN A 43 -19.01 -3.10 -5.78
N ARG A 44 -18.47 -4.25 -6.21
CA ARG A 44 -18.92 -5.58 -5.81
C ARG A 44 -18.54 -5.92 -4.37
N GLU A 45 -17.39 -5.44 -3.89
CA GLU A 45 -16.88 -5.74 -2.56
C GLU A 45 -16.79 -4.50 -1.67
N THR A 46 -17.28 -4.57 -0.44
CA THR A 46 -17.13 -3.46 0.50
C THR A 46 -15.66 -3.20 0.78
N LEU A 47 -15.17 -1.97 0.52
CA LEU A 47 -13.80 -1.56 0.82
C LEU A 47 -13.50 -1.73 2.32
N THR A 48 -12.78 -2.80 2.64
CA THR A 48 -12.18 -3.05 3.95
C THR A 48 -10.66 -2.89 3.83
N ALA A 49 -9.94 -2.81 4.95
CA ALA A 49 -8.47 -2.73 4.92
C ALA A 49 -7.84 -3.91 4.18
N LYS A 50 -8.36 -5.14 4.39
CA LYS A 50 -7.88 -6.35 3.69
C LYS A 50 -8.14 -6.29 2.19
N ILE A 51 -9.34 -5.87 1.80
CA ILE A 51 -9.72 -5.76 0.38
C ILE A 51 -8.90 -4.66 -0.29
N SER A 52 -8.73 -3.51 0.36
CA SER A 52 -7.92 -2.40 -0.14
C SER A 52 -6.46 -2.80 -0.33
N ALA A 53 -5.88 -3.55 0.61
CA ALA A 53 -4.53 -4.08 0.46
C ALA A 53 -4.40 -4.95 -0.80
N ARG A 54 -5.38 -5.83 -1.03
CA ARG A 54 -5.39 -6.71 -2.20
C ARG A 54 -5.62 -5.94 -3.51
N VAL A 55 -6.55 -4.98 -3.52
CA VAL A 55 -6.79 -4.09 -4.66
C VAL A 55 -5.53 -3.30 -5.00
N LEU A 56 -4.82 -2.78 -3.99
CA LEU A 56 -3.58 -2.02 -4.18
C LEU A 56 -2.52 -2.87 -4.89
N GLU A 57 -2.28 -4.09 -4.41
CA GLU A 57 -1.31 -5.01 -5.04
C GLU A 57 -1.69 -5.33 -6.49
N LEU A 58 -2.97 -5.64 -6.75
CA LEU A 58 -3.45 -5.94 -8.11
C LEU A 58 -3.34 -4.71 -9.02
N ALA A 59 -3.68 -3.53 -8.51
CA ALA A 59 -3.62 -2.27 -9.25
C ALA A 59 -2.18 -1.91 -9.62
N LEU A 60 -1.20 -2.21 -8.75
CA LEU A 60 0.22 -2.06 -9.07
C LEU A 60 0.65 -2.98 -10.21
N LEU A 61 0.20 -4.25 -10.20
CA LEU A 61 0.54 -5.22 -11.25
C LEU A 61 -0.03 -4.83 -12.62
N CYS A 62 -1.21 -4.23 -12.66
CA CYS A 62 -1.90 -3.84 -13.90
C CYS A 62 -1.74 -2.35 -14.24
N ASN A 63 -0.87 -1.63 -13.52
CA ASN A 63 -0.66 -0.18 -13.66
C ASN A 63 -1.97 0.64 -13.66
N ALA A 64 -2.93 0.25 -12.80
CA ALA A 64 -4.24 0.86 -12.64
C ALA A 64 -4.16 2.04 -11.67
N ASN A 65 -3.64 3.18 -12.13
CA ASN A 65 -3.26 4.32 -11.27
C ASN A 65 -4.42 4.83 -10.39
N SER A 66 -5.62 5.01 -10.94
CA SER A 66 -6.79 5.50 -10.20
C SER A 66 -7.16 4.58 -9.03
N SER A 67 -7.13 3.27 -9.28
CA SER A 67 -7.48 2.24 -8.28
C SER A 67 -6.38 2.05 -7.25
N ARG A 68 -5.11 2.14 -7.68
CA ARG A 68 -3.94 2.18 -6.80
C ARG A 68 -4.06 3.34 -5.82
N ASP A 69 -4.34 4.53 -6.31
CA ASP A 69 -4.38 5.74 -5.50
C ASP A 69 -5.57 5.72 -4.52
N LEU A 70 -6.73 5.21 -4.95
CA LEU A 70 -7.90 5.01 -4.09
C LEU A 70 -7.61 4.01 -2.97
N ALA A 71 -7.07 2.84 -3.31
CA ALA A 71 -6.77 1.80 -2.33
C ALA A 71 -5.68 2.24 -1.35
N ALA A 72 -4.64 2.93 -1.83
CA ALA A 72 -3.59 3.49 -0.99
C ALA A 72 -4.14 4.59 -0.07
N ALA A 73 -5.02 5.48 -0.57
CA ALA A 73 -5.69 6.49 0.25
C ALA A 73 -6.52 5.87 1.37
N PHE A 74 -7.26 4.81 1.05
CA PHE A 74 -8.05 4.09 2.03
C PHE A 74 -7.15 3.53 3.14
N LEU A 75 -6.05 2.86 2.77
CA LEU A 75 -5.09 2.27 3.73
C LEU A 75 -4.33 3.32 4.55
N ALA A 76 -4.02 4.47 3.96
CA ALA A 76 -3.31 5.56 4.62
C ALA A 76 -4.19 6.28 5.66
N THR A 77 -5.49 6.43 5.38
CA THR A 77 -6.42 7.20 6.21
C THR A 77 -7.21 6.37 7.21
N HIS A 78 -7.48 5.09 6.88
CA HIS A 78 -7.97 4.14 7.87
C HIS A 78 -6.83 3.80 8.81
N PRO A 79 -7.08 3.57 10.10
CA PRO A 79 -6.03 3.27 11.06
C PRO A 79 -5.30 2.01 10.60
N THR A 80 -4.19 2.22 9.89
CA THR A 80 -3.09 1.28 9.80
C THR A 80 -2.72 0.94 11.22
N PRO A 81 -2.41 -0.34 11.48
CA PRO A 81 -2.48 -0.93 12.81
C PRO A 81 -1.80 0.02 13.77
N THR A 82 -2.58 0.63 14.65
CA THR A 82 -2.06 1.22 15.87
C THR A 82 -0.99 0.26 16.33
N LEU A 83 0.23 0.75 16.57
CA LEU A 83 1.47 0.00 16.87
C LEU A 83 1.34 -1.05 18.02
N GLN A 84 0.13 -1.25 18.53
CA GLN A 84 -0.30 -2.01 19.70
C GLN A 84 -1.47 -2.99 19.44
N LYS A 85 -2.01 -3.16 18.22
CA LYS A 85 -3.13 -4.11 17.99
C LYS A 85 -2.72 -5.33 17.17
N ASP A 86 -2.90 -6.51 17.76
CA ASP A 86 -3.09 -7.80 17.09
C ASP A 86 -4.57 -7.92 16.65
N PRO A 87 -4.87 -8.45 15.45
CA PRO A 87 -3.97 -8.99 14.43
C PRO A 87 -3.17 -7.91 13.69
N PRO A 88 -2.04 -8.27 13.06
CA PRO A 88 -1.26 -7.34 12.24
C PRO A 88 -2.18 -6.71 11.19
N GLY A 89 -2.26 -5.38 11.20
CA GLY A 89 -3.11 -4.67 10.25
C GLY A 89 -2.66 -4.89 8.80
N ALA A 90 -3.58 -4.65 7.86
CA ALA A 90 -3.42 -4.98 6.44
C ALA A 90 -2.15 -4.42 5.78
N PHE A 91 -1.53 -3.39 6.35
CA PHE A 91 -0.25 -2.85 5.88
C PHE A 91 0.92 -3.85 6.02
N PHE A 92 0.96 -4.65 7.09
CA PHE A 92 2.05 -5.60 7.31
C PHE A 92 1.96 -6.83 6.40
N THR A 93 0.85 -7.02 5.70
CA THR A 93 0.69 -8.09 4.70
C THR A 93 0.99 -7.63 3.28
N LEU A 94 1.27 -6.34 3.07
CA LEU A 94 1.57 -5.77 1.76
C LEU A 94 2.94 -6.21 1.27
N THR A 95 3.08 -6.33 -0.06
CA THR A 95 4.39 -6.32 -0.69
C THR A 95 5.16 -5.02 -0.41
N PRO A 96 6.51 -5.02 -0.47
CA PRO A 96 7.32 -3.82 -0.30
C PRO A 96 6.90 -2.66 -1.20
N GLU A 97 6.53 -2.97 -2.45
CA GLU A 97 6.11 -1.99 -3.44
C GLU A 97 4.79 -1.34 -3.03
N ALA A 98 3.83 -2.14 -2.57
CA ALA A 98 2.54 -1.64 -2.09
C ALA A 98 2.66 -0.85 -0.77
N ALA A 99 3.47 -1.35 0.17
CA ALA A 99 3.76 -0.64 1.42
C ALA A 99 4.44 0.71 1.15
N SER A 100 5.40 0.78 0.22
CA SER A 100 6.06 2.01 -0.22
C SER A 100 5.06 3.05 -0.74
N VAL A 101 4.07 2.62 -1.55
CA VAL A 101 3.02 3.52 -2.04
C VAL A 101 2.18 4.09 -0.89
N VAL A 102 1.84 3.29 0.11
CA VAL A 102 1.08 3.77 1.29
C VAL A 102 1.91 4.75 2.12
N LEU A 103 3.19 4.45 2.37
CA LEU A 103 4.10 5.29 3.16
C LEU A 103 4.36 6.64 2.50
N SER A 104 4.35 6.72 1.17
CA SER A 104 4.66 7.95 0.42
C SER A 104 3.55 9.00 0.47
N ARG A 105 2.38 8.67 1.03
CA ARG A 105 1.18 9.52 0.98
C ARG A 105 1.19 10.64 1.99
N ASP A 106 0.79 11.83 1.55
CA ASP A 106 0.62 13.03 2.38
C ASP A 106 -0.46 12.88 3.47
N ASP A 107 -1.47 12.06 3.22
CA ASP A 107 -2.63 11.87 4.09
C ASP A 107 -2.51 10.62 4.98
N LEU A 108 -1.32 10.04 5.08
CA LEU A 108 -1.03 8.92 5.98
C LEU A 108 -1.35 9.32 7.43
N ARG A 109 -2.01 8.43 8.16
CA ARG A 109 -2.41 8.63 9.56
C ARG A 109 -1.84 7.54 10.44
N VAL A 110 -0.59 7.74 10.88
CA VAL A 110 0.10 6.76 11.74
C VAL A 110 -0.35 6.83 13.20
N SER A 111 -0.65 8.04 13.70
CA SER A 111 -1.12 8.24 15.06
C SER A 111 -2.03 9.46 15.15
N PRO A 112 -3.19 9.38 15.84
CA PRO A 112 -4.10 10.51 16.00
C PRO A 112 -3.55 11.60 16.94
N VAL A 113 -2.43 11.35 17.64
CA VAL A 113 -1.89 12.24 18.70
C VAL A 113 -0.44 12.68 18.43
N ALA A 114 0.23 12.11 17.42
CA ALA A 114 1.66 12.35 17.23
C ALA A 114 1.96 13.78 16.78
N ARG A 115 2.84 14.46 17.52
CA ARG A 115 3.43 15.75 17.11
C ARG A 115 4.49 15.59 16.01
N PHE A 116 5.09 14.41 15.88
CA PHE A 116 6.16 14.09 14.94
C PHE A 116 5.71 12.97 14.02
N HIS A 117 5.12 13.35 12.89
CA HIS A 117 4.51 12.42 11.95
C HIS A 117 5.52 11.42 11.38
N GLU A 118 6.64 11.92 10.87
CA GLU A 118 7.61 11.14 10.11
C GLU A 118 8.41 10.12 10.93
N ARG A 119 8.66 10.42 12.21
CA ARG A 119 9.29 9.46 13.12
C ARG A 119 8.41 8.23 13.33
N GLU A 120 7.10 8.41 13.39
CA GLU A 120 6.15 7.30 13.52
C GLU A 120 6.03 6.52 12.19
N VAL A 121 6.13 7.20 11.04
CA VAL A 121 6.21 6.54 9.72
C VAL A 121 7.44 5.63 9.66
N LEU A 122 8.60 6.11 10.12
CA LEU A 122 9.81 5.29 10.17
C LEU A 122 9.65 4.08 11.10
N ARG A 123 9.00 4.26 12.26
CA ARG A 123 8.67 3.14 13.16
C ARG A 123 7.75 2.11 12.51
N LEU A 124 6.83 2.52 11.63
CA LEU A 124 6.05 1.58 10.83
C LEU A 124 6.92 0.75 9.89
N VAL A 125 7.98 1.35 9.33
CA VAL A 125 8.96 0.61 8.50
C VAL A 125 9.66 -0.45 9.34
N ASP A 126 10.17 -0.10 10.52
CA ASP A 126 10.84 -1.05 11.41
C ASP A 126 9.93 -2.23 11.76
N LEU A 127 8.68 -1.95 12.16
CA LEU A 127 7.70 -3.01 12.45
C LEU A 127 7.37 -3.85 11.22
N TRP A 128 7.31 -3.25 10.03
CA TRP A 128 7.10 -3.99 8.80
C TRP A 128 8.25 -4.95 8.55
N VAL A 129 9.50 -4.52 8.76
CA VAL A 129 10.71 -5.33 8.62
C VAL A 129 10.74 -6.46 9.66
N GLU A 130 10.40 -6.18 10.92
CA GLU A 130 10.28 -7.21 11.96
C GLU A 130 9.26 -8.30 11.60
N LYS A 131 8.12 -7.91 11.02
CA LYS A 131 7.07 -8.85 10.61
C LYS A 131 7.38 -9.56 9.28
N ASN A 132 8.22 -8.97 8.44
CA ASN A 132 8.62 -9.48 7.13
C ASN A 132 10.12 -9.73 7.06
N ALA A 133 10.66 -10.45 8.05
CA ALA A 133 12.11 -10.69 8.20
C ALA A 133 12.76 -11.34 6.96
N SER A 134 12.01 -12.08 6.13
CA SER A 134 12.49 -12.65 4.87
C SER A 134 12.71 -11.62 3.76
N GLN A 135 12.30 -10.36 3.97
CA GLN A 135 12.36 -9.28 2.97
C GLN A 135 13.15 -8.06 3.47
N VAL A 136 13.99 -8.23 4.50
CA VAL A 136 14.81 -7.14 5.09
C VAL A 136 15.66 -6.42 4.04
N GLU A 137 16.19 -7.15 3.05
CA GLU A 137 16.96 -6.58 1.93
C GLU A 137 16.17 -5.54 1.11
N LYS A 138 14.83 -5.58 1.16
CA LYS A 138 13.94 -4.63 0.49
C LYS A 138 13.49 -3.47 1.39
N ALA A 139 13.89 -3.46 2.66
CA ALA A 139 13.58 -2.38 3.61
C ALA A 139 14.02 -1.01 3.09
N GLY A 140 15.13 -0.96 2.32
CA GLY A 140 15.61 0.27 1.69
C GLY A 140 14.59 0.94 0.76
N LEU A 141 13.65 0.19 0.17
CA LEU A 141 12.55 0.75 -0.63
C LEU A 141 11.53 1.49 0.24
N LEU A 142 11.26 0.96 1.43
CA LEU A 142 10.34 1.57 2.39
C LEU A 142 10.96 2.80 3.04
N VAL A 143 12.24 2.73 3.41
CA VAL A 143 12.96 3.90 3.97
C VAL A 143 13.00 5.05 2.96
N LYS A 144 13.18 4.77 1.66
CA LYS A 144 13.13 5.79 0.60
C LYS A 144 11.75 6.42 0.40
N ALA A 145 10.68 5.75 0.83
CA ALA A 145 9.32 6.30 0.80
C ALA A 145 9.04 7.27 1.95
N VAL A 146 9.86 7.21 3.01
CA VAL A 146 9.79 8.15 4.14
C VAL A 146 10.42 9.48 3.73
N ARG A 147 9.75 10.59 4.05
CA ARG A 147 10.21 11.94 3.72
C ARG A 147 11.23 12.41 4.74
N LEU A 148 12.44 11.85 4.67
CA LEU A 148 13.54 12.17 5.58
C LEU A 148 13.88 13.67 5.58
N GLU A 149 13.57 14.41 4.50
CA GLU A 149 13.70 15.86 4.43
C GLU A 149 12.81 16.63 5.42
N LEU A 150 11.75 16.01 5.94
CA LEU A 150 10.84 16.60 6.93
C LEU A 150 11.27 16.31 8.38
N PHE A 151 12.33 15.53 8.59
CA PHE A 151 12.89 15.28 9.91
C PHE A 151 13.63 16.53 10.43
N SER A 152 13.56 16.77 11.74
CA SER A 152 14.45 17.74 12.38
C SER A 152 15.90 17.22 12.37
N LEU A 153 16.88 18.12 12.48
CA LEU A 153 18.29 17.72 12.61
C LEU A 153 18.52 16.79 13.81
N SER A 154 17.76 16.98 14.90
CA SER A 154 17.77 16.07 16.06
C SER A 154 17.24 14.69 15.71
N ASP A 155 16.16 14.60 14.93
CA ASP A 155 15.60 13.31 14.54
C ASP A 155 16.53 12.57 13.57
N LEU A 156 17.16 13.29 12.62
CA LEU A 156 18.14 12.70 11.70
C LEU A 156 19.40 12.19 12.41
N THR A 157 19.89 12.93 13.41
CA THR A 157 21.07 12.49 14.18
C THR A 157 20.75 11.33 15.12
N SER A 158 19.58 11.31 15.76
CA SER A 158 19.10 10.14 16.48
C SER A 158 18.96 8.92 15.56
N PHE A 159 18.36 9.11 14.37
CA PHE A 159 18.20 8.04 13.39
C PHE A 159 19.55 7.50 12.87
N GLN A 160 20.51 8.38 12.57
CA GLN A 160 21.85 7.95 12.16
C GLN A 160 22.54 7.12 13.25
N HIS A 161 22.36 7.50 14.52
CA HIS A 161 22.91 6.74 15.65
C HIS A 161 22.21 5.39 15.81
N GLU A 162 20.90 5.32 15.61
CA GLU A 162 20.12 4.08 15.64
C GLU A 162 20.54 3.14 14.49
N LEU A 163 20.65 3.65 13.26
CA LEU A 163 21.16 2.89 12.10
C LEU A 163 22.60 2.41 12.30
N GLY A 164 23.49 3.24 12.85
CA GLY A 164 24.86 2.88 13.14
C GLY A 164 25.00 1.78 14.20
N SER A 165 24.01 1.65 15.07
CA SER A 165 23.94 0.59 16.09
C SER A 165 23.35 -0.73 15.57
N LEU A 166 22.62 -0.68 14.45
CA LEU A 166 21.92 -1.81 13.83
C LEU A 166 22.78 -2.56 12.79
N GLN A 167 24.12 -2.61 12.95
CA GLN A 167 25.07 -3.26 12.03
C GLN A 167 24.46 -4.47 11.30
N LEU A 168 24.02 -4.24 10.05
CA LEU A 168 23.72 -5.24 9.03
C LEU A 168 25.01 -5.87 8.54
#